data_AF-B9M1K8-F1
#
_entry.id   AF-B9M1K8-F1
#
_cell.length_a   1.000
_cell.length_b   1.000
_cell.length_c   1.000
_cell.angle_alpha   90.00
_cell.angle_beta   90.00
_cell.angle_gamma   90.00
#
_symmetry.space_group_name_H-M   'P 1'
#
loop_
_entity.id
_entity.type
_entity.pdbx_description
1 polymer ?
#
loop_
_entity_poly.entity_id
_entity_poly.type
_entity_poly.pdbx_seq_one_letter_code
_entity_poly.pdbx_strand_id
1 'polypeptide(L)'
;MHKIIVALLLLCIGTPAVATGEDPPRLKITVFRYIGMNERENSYNDLVMRRLKEKVDDIKREFADSSYIKGLFVERGIREPRSYEEFVDQAKALQAFTGAMDQSRLHTTIYLCKLRGSLPREKVTISTKIAMAEYQELRDLYKMVTLYALAMDAKRLHKTAEAIRFLQKANSLSYGRNVSKGDDTAMLIRAIKTELKNLSGKG
;
A
#
# COMPACT_ATOMS: atom_id res chain seq x y z
N MET A 1 -70.65 2.05 8.90
CA MET A 1 -69.39 1.44 8.43
C MET A 1 -68.59 2.52 7.72
N HIS A 2 -67.43 2.91 8.25
CA HIS A 2 -66.18 3.23 7.55
C HIS A 2 -65.21 3.78 8.61
N LYS A 3 -64.09 3.08 8.78
CA LYS A 3 -63.06 3.27 9.80
C LYS A 3 -62.15 4.42 9.37
N ILE A 4 -61.91 5.41 10.23
CA ILE A 4 -60.77 6.33 10.07
C ILE A 4 -59.64 5.78 10.94
N ILE A 5 -58.60 5.31 10.28
CA ILE A 5 -57.38 4.78 10.89
C ILE A 5 -56.54 5.97 11.35
N VAL A 6 -56.21 5.96 12.65
CA VAL A 6 -55.23 6.82 13.30
C VAL A 6 -53.85 6.49 12.75
N ALA A 7 -53.24 7.39 11.99
CA ALA A 7 -51.83 7.32 11.64
C ALA A 7 -51.02 8.00 12.76
N LEU A 8 -50.53 7.19 13.70
CA LEU A 8 -49.59 7.60 14.73
C LEU A 8 -48.24 7.87 14.06
N LEU A 9 -47.88 9.14 13.90
CA LEU A 9 -46.59 9.56 13.39
C LEU A 9 -45.53 9.33 14.48
N LEU A 10 -44.90 8.15 14.47
CA LEU A 10 -43.74 7.88 15.31
C LEU A 10 -42.55 8.67 14.75
N LEU A 11 -42.25 9.79 15.42
CA LEU A 11 -40.97 10.48 15.35
C LEU A 11 -39.87 9.51 15.82
N CYS A 12 -39.25 8.81 14.88
CA CYS A 12 -37.94 8.23 15.10
C CYS A 12 -36.95 9.38 15.24
N ILE A 13 -36.76 9.87 16.47
CA ILE A 13 -35.62 10.68 16.85
C ILE A 13 -34.40 9.76 16.71
N GLY A 14 -33.81 9.74 15.52
CA GLY A 14 -32.55 9.09 15.27
C GLY A 14 -31.50 9.75 16.16
N THR A 15 -31.12 9.05 17.22
CA THR A 15 -29.88 9.35 17.92
C THR A 15 -28.76 9.36 16.88
N PRO A 16 -27.92 10.40 16.79
CA PRO A 16 -26.70 10.28 16.00
C PRO A 16 -25.89 9.17 16.65
N ALA A 17 -25.79 8.03 15.96
CA ALA A 17 -24.81 7.02 16.28
C ALA A 17 -23.47 7.75 16.35
N VAL A 18 -22.89 7.80 17.55
CA VAL A 18 -21.52 8.27 17.76
C VAL A 18 -20.68 7.28 16.97
N ALA A 19 -20.34 7.65 15.73
CA ALA A 19 -19.32 6.99 14.96
C ALA A 19 -18.05 7.08 15.81
N THR A 20 -17.65 5.98 16.42
CA THR A 20 -16.31 5.83 16.99
C THR A 20 -15.35 6.00 15.83
N GLY A 21 -14.92 7.24 15.62
CA GLY A 21 -14.31 7.76 14.40
C GLY A 21 -12.85 7.35 14.22
N GLU A 22 -12.57 6.05 14.28
CA GLU A 22 -11.31 5.54 13.77
C GLU A 22 -11.36 5.57 12.25
N ASP A 23 -10.43 6.33 11.65
CA ASP A 23 -10.19 6.29 10.20
C ASP A 23 -10.06 4.81 9.77
N PRO A 24 -10.73 4.35 8.71
CA PRO A 24 -10.66 2.94 8.32
C PRO A 24 -9.24 2.54 7.86
N PRO A 25 -8.92 1.23 7.85
CA PRO A 25 -7.71 0.71 7.22
C PRO A 25 -7.60 1.12 5.75
N ARG A 26 -6.42 1.58 5.34
CA ARG A 26 -6.09 1.85 3.95
C ARG A 26 -5.66 0.53 3.31
N LEU A 27 -6.53 -0.06 2.49
CA LEU A 27 -6.33 -1.41 1.92
C LEU A 27 -6.27 -1.42 0.38
N LYS A 28 -6.15 -0.25 -0.22
CA LYS A 28 -6.21 -0.08 -1.67
C LYS A 28 -4.86 0.26 -2.26
N ILE A 29 -4.38 -0.56 -3.19
CA ILE A 29 -3.20 -0.27 -4.01
C ILE A 29 -3.67 0.15 -5.39
N THR A 30 -3.44 1.41 -5.76
CA THR A 30 -3.84 1.93 -7.07
C THR A 30 -2.63 1.94 -8.01
N VAL A 31 -2.79 1.39 -9.21
CA VAL A 31 -1.75 1.38 -10.25
C VAL A 31 -2.17 2.28 -11.39
N PHE A 32 -1.45 3.39 -11.57
CA PHE A 32 -1.58 4.31 -12.69
C PHE A 32 -0.68 3.87 -13.85
N ARG A 33 -0.84 4.58 -14.98
CA ARG A 33 -0.18 4.25 -16.24
C ARG A 33 1.33 4.31 -16.11
N TYR A 34 1.99 3.29 -16.65
CA TYR A 34 3.41 3.30 -16.96
C TYR A 34 3.64 3.90 -18.36
N ILE A 35 4.52 4.89 -18.45
CA ILE A 35 4.81 5.65 -19.68
C ILE A 35 6.09 5.10 -20.35
N GLY A 36 6.09 4.90 -21.67
CA GLY A 36 7.26 4.36 -22.39
C GLY A 36 7.25 4.62 -23.90
N MET A 37 8.38 4.38 -24.56
CA MET A 37 8.63 4.84 -25.94
C MET A 37 7.82 4.14 -27.06
N ASN A 38 6.92 3.17 -26.78
CA ASN A 38 6.28 2.32 -27.80
C ASN A 38 4.94 1.72 -27.32
N GLU A 39 4.15 1.10 -28.22
CA GLU A 39 2.88 0.35 -27.99
C GLU A 39 2.91 -0.74 -26.90
N ARG A 40 4.07 -1.03 -26.32
CA ARG A 40 4.27 -2.04 -25.25
C ARG A 40 3.83 -1.56 -23.86
N GLU A 41 3.41 -0.31 -23.70
CA GLU A 41 2.93 0.25 -22.42
C GLU A 41 1.81 -0.57 -21.78
N ASN A 42 0.84 -1.03 -22.57
CA ASN A 42 -0.29 -1.82 -22.05
C ASN A 42 0.18 -3.16 -21.49
N SER A 43 1.13 -3.81 -22.14
CA SER A 43 1.70 -5.08 -21.68
C SER A 43 2.45 -4.95 -20.35
N TYR A 44 3.12 -3.82 -20.10
CA TYR A 44 3.79 -3.57 -18.82
C TYR A 44 2.83 -3.26 -17.69
N ASN A 45 1.81 -2.42 -17.94
CA ASN A 45 0.76 -2.17 -16.97
C ASN A 45 0.09 -3.48 -16.54
N ASP A 46 -0.24 -4.36 -17.50
CA ASP A 46 -0.86 -5.65 -17.22
C ASP A 46 0.06 -6.59 -16.44
N LEU A 47 1.36 -6.59 -16.76
CA LEU A 47 2.36 -7.35 -16.03
C LEU A 47 2.48 -6.87 -14.58
N VAL A 48 2.65 -5.58 -14.36
CA VAL A 48 2.75 -5.00 -13.00
C VAL A 48 1.48 -5.27 -12.21
N MET A 49 0.30 -5.07 -12.81
CA MET A 49 -0.98 -5.37 -12.19
C MET A 49 -1.07 -6.84 -11.76
N ARG A 50 -0.71 -7.78 -12.64
CA ARG A 50 -0.73 -9.21 -12.34
C ARG A 50 0.21 -9.54 -11.18
N ARG A 51 1.44 -9.03 -11.20
CA ARG A 51 2.42 -9.29 -10.14
C ARG A 51 2.02 -8.68 -8.80
N LEU A 52 1.42 -7.49 -8.81
CA LEU A 52 0.91 -6.89 -7.58
C LEU A 52 -0.27 -7.68 -7.02
N LYS A 53 -1.15 -8.23 -7.86
CA LYS A 53 -2.23 -9.13 -7.42
C LYS A 53 -1.67 -10.41 -6.80
N GLU A 54 -0.79 -11.12 -7.51
CA GLU A 54 -0.11 -12.32 -6.98
C GLU A 54 0.53 -12.06 -5.62
N LYS A 55 1.21 -10.92 -5.48
CA LYS A 55 1.84 -10.51 -4.22
C LYS A 55 0.83 -10.19 -3.11
N VAL A 56 -0.28 -9.54 -3.44
CA VAL A 56 -1.35 -9.28 -2.45
C VAL A 56 -1.93 -10.61 -1.96
N ASP A 57 -2.12 -11.57 -2.85
CA ASP A 57 -2.58 -12.91 -2.48
C ASP A 57 -1.55 -13.63 -1.59
N ASP A 58 -0.25 -13.51 -1.89
CA ASP A 58 0.83 -14.04 -1.04
C ASP A 58 0.82 -13.41 0.36
N ILE A 59 0.66 -12.08 0.46
CA ILE A 59 0.57 -11.39 1.75
C ILE A 59 -0.67 -11.85 2.52
N LYS A 60 -1.83 -11.94 1.86
CA LYS A 60 -3.05 -12.44 2.49
C LYS A 60 -2.91 -13.86 3.02
N ARG A 61 -2.19 -14.72 2.30
CA ARG A 61 -1.93 -16.10 2.72
C ARG A 61 -0.98 -16.17 3.91
N GLU A 62 0.11 -15.40 3.87
CA GLU A 62 1.10 -15.37 4.95
C GLU A 62 0.54 -14.81 6.27
N PHE A 63 -0.45 -13.93 6.19
CA PHE A 63 -1.11 -13.30 7.33
C PHE A 63 -2.60 -13.63 7.35
N ALA A 64 -2.96 -14.88 7.04
CA ALA A 64 -4.36 -15.33 6.93
C ALA A 64 -5.15 -15.19 8.24
N ASP A 65 -4.44 -15.19 9.38
CA ASP A 65 -4.97 -14.95 10.73
C ASP A 65 -5.31 -13.47 10.98
N SER A 66 -4.78 -12.55 10.18
CA SER A 66 -5.00 -11.10 10.34
C SER A 66 -6.28 -10.65 9.62
N SER A 67 -7.31 -10.33 10.39
CA SER A 67 -8.54 -9.73 9.86
C SER A 67 -8.31 -8.35 9.21
N TYR A 68 -7.20 -7.68 9.58
CA TYR A 68 -6.82 -6.35 9.14
C TYR A 68 -6.62 -6.25 7.62
N ILE A 69 -6.03 -7.28 7.00
CA ILE A 69 -5.64 -7.25 5.59
C ILE A 69 -6.60 -7.96 4.65
N LYS A 70 -7.73 -8.51 5.15
CA LYS A 70 -8.68 -9.29 4.33
C LYS A 70 -9.16 -8.50 3.11
N GLY A 71 -9.39 -7.21 3.29
CA GLY A 71 -9.81 -6.28 2.24
C GLY A 71 -8.69 -5.76 1.34
N LEU A 72 -7.42 -6.16 1.49
CA LEU A 72 -6.31 -5.66 0.65
C LEU A 72 -6.56 -5.96 -0.83
N PHE A 73 -6.45 -4.98 -1.72
CA PHE A 73 -6.67 -5.20 -3.15
C PHE A 73 -5.86 -4.26 -4.04
N VAL A 74 -5.76 -4.63 -5.32
CA VAL A 74 -5.09 -3.87 -6.37
C VAL A 74 -6.11 -3.45 -7.40
N GLU A 75 -6.14 -2.16 -7.73
CA GLU A 75 -7.01 -1.59 -8.76
C GLU A 75 -6.20 -0.79 -9.79
N ARG A 76 -6.77 -0.64 -10.99
CA ARG A 76 -6.22 0.25 -12.01
C ARG A 76 -6.77 1.66 -11.78
N GLY A 77 -5.88 2.64 -11.74
CA GLY A 77 -6.24 4.04 -11.73
C GLY A 77 -6.76 4.47 -13.10
N ILE A 78 -7.90 5.17 -13.13
CA ILE A 78 -8.56 5.61 -14.37
C ILE A 78 -7.83 6.80 -15.01
N ARG A 79 -7.37 7.74 -14.17
CA ARG A 79 -6.66 8.94 -14.59
C ARG A 79 -5.53 9.21 -13.61
N GLU A 80 -4.35 9.50 -14.14
CA GLU A 80 -3.21 9.92 -13.31
C GLU A 80 -3.59 11.17 -12.50
N PRO A 81 -3.41 11.15 -11.17
CA PRO A 81 -3.82 12.26 -10.33
C PRO A 81 -2.89 13.45 -10.57
N ARG A 82 -3.44 14.67 -10.45
CA ARG A 82 -2.64 15.90 -10.53
C ARG A 82 -1.62 15.98 -9.40
N SER A 83 -1.97 15.44 -8.23
CA SER A 83 -1.09 15.24 -7.09
C SER A 83 -1.29 13.83 -6.54
N TYR A 84 -0.21 13.05 -6.53
CA TYR A 84 -0.22 11.71 -5.94
C TYR A 84 -0.49 11.75 -4.43
N GLU A 85 -0.04 12.78 -3.73
CA GLU A 85 -0.25 12.95 -2.30
C GLU A 85 -1.73 13.14 -1.96
N GLU A 86 -2.36 14.10 -2.63
CA GLU A 86 -3.78 14.37 -2.46
C GLU A 86 -4.63 13.14 -2.82
N PHE A 87 -4.27 12.44 -3.90
CA PHE A 87 -4.97 11.23 -4.30
C PHE A 87 -4.89 10.14 -3.24
N VAL A 88 -3.68 9.83 -2.76
CA VAL A 88 -3.49 8.76 -1.77
C VAL A 88 -4.30 9.05 -0.50
N ASP A 89 -4.38 10.30 -0.09
CA ASP A 89 -5.13 10.69 1.09
C ASP A 89 -6.65 10.76 0.88
N GLN A 90 -7.12 11.42 -0.17
CA GLN A 90 -8.55 11.53 -0.47
C GLN A 90 -9.15 10.16 -0.78
N ALA A 91 -8.45 9.36 -1.57
CA ALA A 91 -8.90 8.03 -1.96
C ALA A 91 -8.63 6.96 -0.88
N LYS A 92 -8.06 7.38 0.26
CA LYS A 92 -7.64 6.52 1.38
C LYS A 92 -6.85 5.30 0.90
N ALA A 93 -5.99 5.51 -0.10
CA ALA A 93 -5.16 4.47 -0.68
C ALA A 93 -4.01 4.12 0.27
N LEU A 94 -3.62 2.85 0.28
CA LEU A 94 -2.39 2.40 0.92
C LEU A 94 -1.18 2.90 0.14
N GLN A 95 -1.23 2.80 -1.19
CA GLN A 95 -0.14 3.16 -2.10
C GLN A 95 -0.69 3.57 -3.48
N ALA A 96 0.07 4.41 -4.18
CA ALA A 96 -0.12 4.66 -5.61
C ALA A 96 1.15 4.33 -6.39
N PHE A 97 1.00 3.56 -7.46
CA PHE A 97 2.08 3.14 -8.36
C PHE A 97 2.00 3.91 -9.67
N THR A 98 3.14 4.35 -10.16
CA THR A 98 3.32 4.85 -11.53
C THR A 98 4.71 4.45 -11.99
N GLY A 99 4.98 4.57 -13.29
CA GLY A 99 6.32 4.33 -13.74
C GLY A 99 6.61 4.79 -15.14
N ALA A 100 7.88 4.67 -15.48
CA ALA A 100 8.38 4.94 -16.80
C ALA A 100 9.34 3.82 -17.23
N MET A 101 9.51 3.66 -18.54
CA MET A 101 10.54 2.81 -19.09
C MET A 101 11.54 3.65 -19.87
N ASP A 102 12.82 3.55 -19.52
CA ASP A 102 13.94 4.01 -20.33
C ASP A 102 14.81 2.82 -20.71
N GLN A 103 15.37 2.78 -21.92
CA GLN A 103 16.50 1.90 -22.31
C GLN A 103 16.54 0.50 -21.63
N SER A 104 15.43 -0.25 -21.61
CA SER A 104 15.21 -1.58 -20.99
C SER A 104 15.09 -1.68 -19.45
N ARG A 105 14.95 -0.57 -18.75
CA ARG A 105 14.71 -0.49 -17.30
C ARG A 105 13.30 -0.01 -16.99
N LEU A 106 12.67 -0.70 -16.06
CA LEU A 106 11.39 -0.30 -15.48
C LEU A 106 11.65 0.55 -14.24
N HIS A 107 11.28 1.81 -14.31
CA HIS A 107 11.29 2.75 -13.19
C HIS A 107 9.90 2.82 -12.59
N THR A 108 9.71 2.25 -11.41
CA THR A 108 8.46 2.30 -10.66
C THR A 108 8.59 3.28 -9.51
N THR A 109 7.74 4.29 -9.48
CA THR A 109 7.59 5.19 -8.33
C THR A 109 6.38 4.76 -7.53
N ILE A 110 6.59 4.53 -6.23
CA ILE A 110 5.55 4.11 -5.28
C ILE A 110 5.36 5.24 -4.26
N TYR A 111 4.19 5.84 -4.24
CA TYR A 111 3.82 6.90 -3.30
C TYR A 111 3.18 6.30 -2.05
N LEU A 112 3.68 6.74 -0.89
CA LEU A 112 3.23 6.36 0.45
C LEU A 112 2.65 7.54 1.23
N CYS A 113 3.08 8.78 0.92
CA CYS A 113 2.50 10.02 1.44
C CYS A 113 2.49 10.03 2.98
N LYS A 114 1.32 10.21 3.61
CA LYS A 114 1.18 10.18 5.08
C LYS A 114 1.61 8.86 5.74
N LEU A 115 1.72 7.77 4.97
CA LEU A 115 2.23 6.47 5.45
C LEU A 115 3.75 6.32 5.28
N ARG A 116 4.49 7.41 5.03
CA ARG A 116 5.95 7.34 4.82
C ARG A 116 6.75 6.94 6.06
N GLY A 117 6.20 7.10 7.27
CA GLY A 117 6.93 6.86 8.51
C GLY A 117 8.29 7.57 8.56
N SER A 118 9.33 6.83 8.92
CA SER A 118 10.73 7.28 8.95
C SER A 118 11.39 7.45 7.58
N LEU A 119 10.70 7.25 6.46
CA LEU A 119 11.28 7.54 5.14
C LEU A 119 11.54 9.06 4.99
N PRO A 120 12.67 9.45 4.38
CA PRO A 120 13.00 10.85 4.14
C PRO A 120 12.12 11.49 3.06
N ARG A 121 11.46 10.67 2.25
CA ARG A 121 10.59 11.09 1.14
C ARG A 121 9.27 10.33 1.23
N GLU A 122 8.24 10.91 0.63
CA GLU A 122 6.90 10.31 0.54
C GLU A 122 6.78 9.21 -0.52
N LYS A 123 7.87 8.91 -1.21
CA LYS A 123 7.91 7.94 -2.30
C LYS A 123 9.18 7.11 -2.29
N VAL A 124 9.08 5.93 -2.86
CA VAL A 124 10.19 4.99 -3.10
C VAL A 124 10.24 4.69 -4.59
N THR A 125 11.41 4.84 -5.20
CA THR A 125 11.65 4.57 -6.61
C THR A 125 12.42 3.26 -6.76
N ILE A 126 11.84 2.30 -7.46
CA ILE A 126 12.46 1.01 -7.78
C ILE A 126 12.82 1.02 -9.26
N SER A 127 14.08 0.77 -9.59
CA SER A 127 14.58 0.75 -10.96
C SER A 127 15.21 -0.61 -11.28
N THR A 128 14.53 -1.44 -12.06
CA THR A 128 14.95 -2.83 -12.36
C THR A 128 15.10 -3.05 -13.86
N LYS A 129 15.98 -3.96 -14.29
CA LYS A 129 16.03 -4.33 -15.71
C LYS A 129 14.90 -5.31 -16.01
N ILE A 130 14.40 -5.27 -17.24
CA ILE A 130 13.32 -6.16 -17.68
C ILE A 130 13.93 -7.49 -18.16
N ALA A 131 14.43 -8.29 -17.21
CA ALA A 131 14.93 -9.64 -17.47
C ALA A 131 14.17 -10.66 -16.60
N MET A 132 13.79 -11.82 -17.14
CA MET A 132 12.97 -12.84 -16.45
C MET A 132 13.54 -13.30 -15.10
N ALA A 133 14.86 -13.29 -14.94
CA ALA A 133 15.53 -13.64 -13.69
C ALA A 133 15.42 -12.55 -12.59
N GLU A 134 15.28 -11.27 -12.96
CA GLU A 134 15.23 -10.15 -12.00
C GLU A 134 13.82 -9.93 -11.42
N TYR A 135 12.81 -10.69 -11.88
CA TYR A 135 11.42 -10.55 -11.40
C TYR A 135 11.22 -10.98 -9.95
N GLN A 136 12.02 -11.93 -9.46
CA GLN A 136 11.92 -12.36 -8.07
C GLN A 136 12.39 -11.23 -7.13
N GLU A 137 13.44 -10.51 -7.52
CA GLU A 137 13.91 -9.34 -6.78
C GLU A 137 12.85 -8.23 -6.77
N LEU A 138 12.21 -7.97 -7.92
CA LEU A 138 11.13 -7.00 -8.04
C LEU A 138 9.93 -7.34 -7.15
N ARG A 139 9.50 -8.61 -7.16
CA ARG A 139 8.39 -9.10 -6.32
C ARG A 139 8.66 -8.83 -4.85
N ASP A 140 9.85 -9.21 -4.38
CA ASP A 140 10.23 -9.08 -2.99
C ASP A 140 10.38 -7.60 -2.58
N LEU A 141 10.87 -6.73 -3.47
CA LEU A 141 10.91 -5.28 -3.24
C LEU A 141 9.50 -4.70 -3.11
N TYR A 142 8.60 -5.01 -4.04
CA TYR A 142 7.20 -4.59 -3.93
C TYR A 142 6.57 -5.11 -2.64
N LYS A 143 6.92 -6.33 -2.22
CA LYS A 143 6.37 -6.94 -1.01
C LYS A 143 6.85 -6.20 0.22
N MET A 144 8.14 -5.90 0.27
CA MET A 144 8.77 -5.10 1.33
C MET A 144 8.11 -3.72 1.45
N VAL A 145 7.91 -3.00 0.34
CA VAL A 145 7.26 -1.67 0.34
C VAL A 145 5.80 -1.76 0.84
N THR A 146 5.04 -2.78 0.42
CA THR A 146 3.65 -2.97 0.88
C THR A 146 3.55 -3.36 2.34
N LEU A 147 4.41 -4.25 2.82
CA LEU A 147 4.47 -4.58 4.24
C LEU A 147 4.84 -3.35 5.08
N TYR A 148 5.77 -2.52 4.61
CA TYR A 148 6.09 -1.26 5.27
C TYR A 148 4.88 -0.32 5.36
N ALA A 149 4.15 -0.12 4.26
CA ALA A 149 2.95 0.72 4.27
C ALA A 149 1.84 0.17 5.16
N LEU A 150 1.61 -1.15 5.13
CA LEU A 150 0.66 -1.82 6.03
C LEU A 150 1.05 -1.61 7.50
N ALA A 151 2.34 -1.65 7.82
CA ALA A 151 2.82 -1.37 9.16
C ALA A 151 2.57 0.07 9.58
N MET A 152 2.80 1.04 8.69
CA MET A 152 2.56 2.46 9.00
C MET A 152 1.07 2.75 9.15
N ASP A 153 0.21 2.11 8.36
CA ASP A 153 -1.23 2.21 8.53
C ASP A 153 -1.70 1.52 9.82
N ALA A 154 -1.15 0.35 10.16
CA ALA A 154 -1.46 -0.32 11.43
C ALA A 154 -1.02 0.51 12.63
N LYS A 155 0.15 1.15 12.56
CA LYS A 155 0.65 2.09 13.59
C LYS A 155 -0.26 3.30 13.72
N ARG A 156 -0.73 3.87 12.61
CA ARG A 156 -1.71 4.98 12.59
C ARG A 156 -3.02 4.61 13.29
N LEU A 157 -3.40 3.33 13.21
CA LEU A 157 -4.59 2.76 13.84
C LEU A 157 -4.32 2.14 15.22
N HIS A 158 -3.18 2.44 15.84
CA HIS A 158 -2.80 1.93 17.15
C HIS A 158 -2.75 0.38 17.25
N LYS A 159 -2.62 -0.32 16.11
CA LYS A 159 -2.45 -1.78 16.02
C LYS A 159 -0.98 -2.17 16.08
N THR A 160 -0.32 -1.89 17.21
CA THR A 160 1.13 -2.06 17.40
C THR A 160 1.62 -3.47 17.09
N ALA A 161 0.90 -4.51 17.51
CA ALA A 161 1.28 -5.90 17.25
C ALA A 161 1.34 -6.22 15.75
N GLU A 162 0.32 -5.81 15.00
CA GLU A 162 0.28 -5.97 13.54
C GLU A 162 1.39 -5.16 12.86
N ALA A 163 1.62 -3.92 13.30
CA ALA A 163 2.70 -3.09 12.78
C ALA A 163 4.07 -3.74 12.95
N ILE A 164 4.36 -4.32 14.12
CA ILE A 164 5.60 -5.05 14.39
C ILE A 164 5.70 -6.29 13.49
N ARG A 165 4.64 -7.10 13.37
CA ARG A 165 4.62 -8.29 12.52
C ARG A 165 4.95 -7.97 11.06
N PHE A 166 4.33 -6.92 10.50
CA PHE A 166 4.61 -6.49 9.13
C PHE A 166 6.05 -5.99 8.96
N LEU A 167 6.57 -5.20 9.92
CA LEU A 167 7.95 -4.72 9.87
C LEU A 167 8.98 -5.84 9.99
N GLN A 168 8.74 -6.85 10.84
CA GLN A 168 9.61 -8.01 10.96
C GLN A 168 9.71 -8.78 9.65
N LYS A 169 8.58 -9.01 8.98
CA LYS A 169 8.56 -9.65 7.66
C LYS A 169 9.20 -8.78 6.59
N ALA A 170 8.95 -7.47 6.59
CA ALA A 170 9.62 -6.55 5.67
C ALA A 170 11.15 -6.56 5.87
N ASN A 171 11.61 -6.59 7.13
CA ASN A 171 13.02 -6.68 7.47
C ASN A 171 13.62 -8.02 7.03
N SER A 172 12.89 -9.13 7.13
CA SER A 172 13.39 -10.44 6.70
C SER A 172 13.68 -10.49 5.19
N LEU A 173 12.92 -9.75 4.37
CA LEU A 173 13.11 -9.63 2.92
C LEU A 173 14.33 -8.78 2.54
N SER A 174 14.93 -8.08 3.50
CA SER A 174 16.11 -7.23 3.28
C SER A 174 17.45 -7.97 3.45
N TYR A 175 17.46 -9.16 4.10
CA TYR A 175 18.68 -9.91 4.32
C TYR A 175 19.28 -10.42 3.00
N GLY A 176 20.61 -10.32 2.87
CA GLY A 176 21.36 -10.74 1.68
C GLY A 176 21.34 -9.78 0.51
N ARG A 177 20.68 -8.61 0.61
CA ARG A 177 20.66 -7.61 -0.47
C ARG A 177 21.89 -6.71 -0.43
N ASN A 178 22.71 -6.77 -1.48
CA ASN A 178 23.74 -5.76 -1.76
C ASN A 178 23.08 -4.53 -2.40
N VAL A 179 22.75 -3.53 -1.58
CA VAL A 179 22.11 -2.30 -2.05
C VAL A 179 23.14 -1.18 -2.16
N SER A 180 23.20 -0.51 -3.30
CA SER A 180 24.12 0.60 -3.51
C SER A 180 23.76 1.79 -2.62
N LYS A 181 24.78 2.54 -2.16
CA LYS A 181 24.57 3.80 -1.43
C LYS A 181 23.90 4.81 -2.37
N GLY A 182 22.63 5.13 -2.12
CA GLY A 182 21.85 6.10 -2.91
C GLY A 182 20.55 5.55 -3.48
N ASP A 183 20.36 4.22 -3.46
CA ASP A 183 19.11 3.58 -3.86
C ASP A 183 18.02 3.81 -2.80
N ASP A 184 16.81 4.15 -3.23
CA ASP A 184 15.64 4.29 -2.35
C ASP A 184 15.36 2.98 -1.58
N THR A 185 15.78 1.83 -2.12
CA THR A 185 15.77 0.53 -1.43
C THR A 185 16.58 0.55 -0.14
N ALA A 186 17.77 1.17 -0.14
CA ALA A 186 18.60 1.28 1.06
C ALA A 186 17.98 2.24 2.09
N MET A 187 17.23 3.24 1.62
CA MET A 187 16.46 4.14 2.49
C MET A 187 15.30 3.40 3.14
N LEU A 188 14.58 2.57 2.38
CA LEU A 188 13.49 1.75 2.88
C LEU A 188 13.95 0.75 3.95
N ILE A 189 15.07 0.05 3.72
CA ILE A 189 15.63 -0.89 4.71
C ILE A 189 15.99 -0.15 6.01
N ARG A 190 16.58 1.04 5.92
CA ARG A 190 16.87 1.87 7.10
C ARG A 190 15.59 2.29 7.82
N ALA A 191 14.57 2.74 7.08
CA ALA A 191 13.29 3.13 7.66
C ALA A 191 12.59 1.96 8.35
N ILE A 192 12.60 0.76 7.76
CA ILE A 192 12.07 -0.47 8.38
C ILE A 192 12.75 -0.73 9.73
N LYS A 193 14.10 -0.70 9.76
CA LYS A 193 14.87 -0.95 11.00
C LYS A 193 14.60 0.10 12.06
N THR A 194 14.51 1.38 11.67
CA THR A 194 14.17 2.48 12.59
C THR A 194 12.79 2.30 13.18
N GLU A 195 11.77 2.03 12.36
CA GLU A 195 10.39 1.84 12.84
C GLU A 195 10.28 0.61 13.74
N LEU A 196 10.96 -0.48 13.40
CA LEU A 196 10.97 -1.69 14.22
C LEU A 196 11.59 -1.41 15.60
N LYS A 197 12.73 -0.70 15.65
CA LYS A 197 13.37 -0.28 16.91
C LYS A 197 12.44 0.60 17.75
N ASN A 198 11.76 1.56 17.12
CA ASN A 198 10.86 2.50 17.80
C ASN A 198 9.64 1.82 18.42
N LEU A 199 9.13 0.75 17.80
CA LEU A 199 7.97 0.01 18.29
C LEU A 199 8.36 -1.09 19.29
N SER A 200 9.51 -1.74 19.12
CA SER A 200 9.97 -2.79 20.03
C SER A 200 10.62 -2.26 21.32
N GLY A 201 11.13 -1.03 21.33
CA GLY A 201 11.75 -0.40 22.51
C GLY A 201 10.77 0.30 23.46
N LYS A 202 9.47 0.18 23.23
CA LYS A 202 8.40 0.78 24.08
C LYS A 202 7.65 -0.26 24.94
N GLY A 203 8.23 -1.46 25.11
CA GLY A 203 7.70 -2.54 25.93
C GLY A 203 8.41 -2.63 27.27
#